data_AF-A0AAE0W5L9-F1
#
_entry.id   AF-A0AAE0W5L9-F1
#
_cell.length_a   1.000
_cell.length_b   1.000
_cell.length_c   1.000
_cell.angle_alpha   90.00
_cell.angle_beta   90.00
_cell.angle_gamma   90.00
#
_symmetry.space_group_name_H-M   'P 1'
#
loop_
_entity.id
_entity.type
_entity.pdbx_description
1 polymer ?
#
loop_
_entity_poly.entity_id
_entity_poly.type
_entity_poly.pdbx_seq_one_letter_code
_entity_poly.pdbx_strand_id
1 'polypeptide(L)'
;MQAEQSIDMTAEINEKKRRYGRACEQIALLDRKIADLEKRYKRAKRDKMRPFQYNINLRLQVLHGVRTMYSNYASNKAAELRSDLMAVLLQMIPGLDSNTSSE
;
A
#
# COMPACT_ATOMS: atom_id res chain seq x y z
N MET A 1 -13.81 28.09 -14.65
CA MET A 1 -14.54 27.16 -13.75
C MET A 1 -14.31 25.68 -14.12
N GLN A 2 -14.75 25.15 -15.26
CA GLN A 2 -14.59 23.71 -15.57
C GLN A 2 -13.12 23.23 -15.69
N ALA A 3 -12.23 24.04 -16.28
CA ALA A 3 -10.80 23.70 -16.38
C ALA A 3 -10.07 23.73 -15.02
N GLU A 4 -10.53 24.57 -14.10
CA GLU A 4 -9.92 24.77 -12.78
C GLU A 4 -10.27 23.60 -11.83
N GLN A 5 -11.51 23.11 -11.90
CA GLN A 5 -11.95 21.88 -11.22
C GLN A 5 -11.24 20.62 -11.76
N SER A 6 -10.97 20.58 -13.06
CA SER A 6 -10.21 19.48 -13.69
C SER A 6 -8.76 19.41 -13.19
N ILE A 7 -8.09 20.56 -13.03
CA ILE A 7 -6.70 20.63 -12.55
C ILE A 7 -6.61 20.19 -11.08
N ASP A 8 -7.51 20.69 -10.24
CA ASP A 8 -7.55 20.35 -8.80
C ASP A 8 -7.75 18.84 -8.57
N MET A 9 -8.68 18.23 -9.32
CA MET A 9 -8.94 16.79 -9.28
C MET A 9 -7.71 15.95 -9.68
N THR A 10 -6.96 16.38 -10.70
CA THR A 10 -5.73 15.68 -11.09
C THR A 10 -4.62 15.80 -10.05
N ALA A 11 -4.52 16.93 -9.35
CA ALA A 11 -3.54 17.12 -8.28
C ALA A 11 -3.82 16.19 -7.09
N GLU A 12 -5.10 16.05 -6.71
CA GLU A 12 -5.50 15.16 -5.62
C GLU A 12 -5.21 13.68 -5.93
N ILE A 13 -5.53 13.23 -7.16
CA ILE A 13 -5.23 11.87 -7.63
C ILE A 13 -3.73 11.60 -7.62
N ASN A 14 -2.92 12.56 -8.05
CA ASN A 14 -1.47 12.44 -8.04
C ASN A 14 -0.91 12.33 -6.60
N GLU A 15 -1.44 13.09 -5.65
CA GLU A 15 -1.04 12.97 -4.25
C GLU A 15 -1.44 11.62 -3.65
N LYS A 16 -2.65 11.12 -3.93
CA LYS A 16 -3.09 9.78 -3.52
C LYS A 16 -2.19 8.68 -4.09
N LYS A 17 -1.85 8.77 -5.38
CA LYS A 17 -0.90 7.87 -6.05
C LYS A 17 0.48 7.92 -5.41
N ARG A 18 0.98 9.10 -5.05
CA ARG A 18 2.27 9.27 -4.36
C ARG A 18 2.27 8.60 -2.99
N ARG A 19 1.22 8.78 -2.19
CA ARG A 19 1.07 8.13 -0.88
C ARG A 19 1.03 6.61 -1.00
N TYR A 20 0.29 6.09 -1.97
CA TYR A 20 0.26 4.66 -2.29
C TYR A 20 1.65 4.14 -2.67
N GLY A 21 2.34 4.81 -3.59
CA GLY A 21 3.70 4.45 -4.01
C GLY A 21 4.68 4.38 -2.83
N ARG A 22 4.66 5.39 -1.95
CA ARG A 22 5.48 5.39 -0.73
C ARG A 22 5.16 4.21 0.19
N ALA A 23 3.90 3.83 0.33
CA ALA A 23 3.53 2.66 1.13
C ALA A 23 4.12 1.37 0.54
N CYS A 24 4.05 1.19 -0.78
CA CYS A 24 4.68 0.05 -1.47
C CYS A 24 6.20 0.03 -1.27
N GLU A 25 6.87 1.19 -1.35
CA GLU A 25 8.31 1.30 -1.07
C GLU A 25 8.64 0.89 0.37
N GLN A 26 7.83 1.31 1.35
CA GLN A 26 8.03 0.89 2.74
C GLN A 26 7.85 -0.62 2.93
N ILE A 27 6.85 -1.24 2.28
CA ILE A 27 6.67 -2.69 2.31
C ILE A 27 7.92 -3.39 1.76
N ALA A 28 8.42 -2.97 0.59
CA ALA A 28 9.61 -3.56 -0.02
C ALA A 28 10.87 -3.40 0.87
N LEU A 29 11.01 -2.25 1.53
CA LEU A 29 12.10 -2.02 2.49
C LEU A 29 11.99 -2.95 3.72
N LEU A 30 10.78 -3.10 4.27
CA LEU A 30 10.52 -3.96 5.41
C LEU A 30 10.75 -5.43 5.07
N ASP A 31 10.34 -5.89 3.89
CA ASP A 31 10.58 -7.26 3.42
C ASP A 31 12.09 -7.59 3.36
N ARG A 32 12.91 -6.65 2.87
CA ARG A 32 14.38 -6.80 2.89
C ARG A 32 14.94 -6.90 4.31
N LYS A 33 14.46 -6.05 5.23
CA LYS A 33 14.89 -6.05 6.64
C LYS A 33 14.49 -7.33 7.36
N ILE A 34 13.27 -7.81 7.14
CA ILE A 34 12.76 -9.09 7.67
C ILE A 34 13.64 -10.23 7.18
N ALA A 35 13.90 -10.32 5.87
CA ALA A 35 14.73 -11.37 5.30
C ALA A 35 16.17 -11.40 5.86
N ASP A 36 16.79 -10.23 6.09
CA ASP A 36 18.11 -10.17 6.74
C ASP A 36 18.06 -10.64 8.21
N LEU A 37 17.05 -10.21 8.97
CA LEU A 37 16.88 -10.63 10.35
C LEU A 37 16.57 -12.12 10.47
N GLU A 38 15.79 -12.70 9.57
CA GLU A 38 15.56 -14.15 9.52
C GLU A 38 16.86 -14.92 9.28
N LYS A 39 17.75 -14.44 8.39
CA LYS A 39 19.08 -15.04 8.19
C LYS A 39 19.92 -14.96 9.45
N ARG A 40 19.87 -13.85 10.20
CA ARG A 40 20.56 -13.70 11.50
C ARG A 40 19.95 -14.62 12.56
N TYR A 41 18.63 -14.74 12.59
CA TYR A 41 17.91 -15.64 13.49
C TYR A 41 18.31 -17.11 13.25
N LYS A 42 18.36 -17.54 11.99
CA LYS A 42 18.82 -18.89 11.60
C LYS A 42 20.24 -19.17 12.09
N ARG A 43 21.16 -18.21 11.96
CA ARG A 43 22.53 -18.30 12.51
C ARG A 43 22.51 -18.40 14.04
N ALA A 44 21.78 -17.52 14.73
CA ALA A 44 21.61 -17.56 16.18
C ALA A 44 21.03 -18.89 16.70
N LYS A 45 20.13 -19.50 15.93
CA LYS A 45 19.53 -20.81 16.22
C LYS A 45 20.55 -21.93 16.09
N ARG A 46 21.32 -21.94 15.01
CA ARG A 46 22.42 -22.89 14.78
C ARG A 46 23.46 -22.82 15.91
N ASP A 47 23.82 -21.61 16.31
CA ASP A 47 24.87 -21.36 17.30
C ASP A 47 24.33 -21.44 18.76
N LYS A 48 23.08 -21.89 18.95
CA LYS A 48 22.39 -22.06 20.25
C LYS A 48 22.37 -20.80 21.15
N MET A 49 22.47 -19.60 20.57
CA MET A 49 22.47 -18.33 21.29
C MET A 49 21.06 -17.89 21.73
N ARG A 50 20.51 -18.51 22.78
CA ARG A 50 19.12 -18.30 23.23
C ARG A 50 18.72 -16.84 23.48
N PRO A 51 19.51 -15.99 24.17
CA PRO A 51 19.14 -14.60 24.38
C PRO A 51 19.07 -13.81 23.06
N PHE A 52 19.99 -14.11 22.13
CA PHE A 52 20.05 -13.45 20.83
C PHE A 52 18.89 -13.87 19.92
N GLN A 53 18.51 -15.16 19.95
CA GLN A 53 17.30 -15.66 19.28
C GLN A 53 16.06 -14.92 19.76
N TYR A 54 15.89 -14.76 21.07
CA TYR A 54 14.74 -14.06 21.64
C TYR A 54 14.69 -12.59 21.19
N ASN A 55 15.83 -11.89 21.26
CA ASN A 55 15.90 -10.50 20.83
C ASN A 55 15.57 -10.33 19.34
N ILE A 56 16.12 -11.20 18.47
CA ILE A 56 15.80 -11.17 17.05
C ILE A 56 14.34 -11.52 16.80
N ASN A 57 13.78 -12.50 17.51
CA ASN A 57 12.37 -12.86 17.37
C ASN A 57 11.45 -11.69 17.72
N LEU A 58 11.70 -10.97 18.82
CA LEU A 58 10.95 -9.76 19.16
C LEU A 58 11.00 -8.72 18.04
N ARG A 59 12.18 -8.47 17.47
CA ARG A 59 12.35 -7.52 16.35
C ARG A 59 11.60 -7.98 15.09
N LEU A 60 11.64 -9.28 14.78
CA LEU A 60 10.88 -9.85 13.66
C LEU A 60 9.39 -9.64 13.84
N GLN A 61 8.83 -9.94 15.02
CA GLN A 61 7.40 -9.74 15.29
C GLN A 61 6.98 -8.28 15.08
N VAL A 62 7.77 -7.32 15.59
CA VAL A 62 7.51 -5.89 15.38
C VAL A 62 7.53 -5.54 13.89
N LEU A 63 8.55 -5.98 13.15
CA LEU A 63 8.65 -5.67 11.72
C LEU A 63 7.55 -6.30 10.88
N HIS A 64 7.15 -7.54 11.17
CA HIS A 64 6.00 -8.18 10.53
C HIS A 64 4.72 -7.39 10.81
N GLY A 65 4.50 -6.96 12.06
CA GLY A 65 3.36 -6.12 12.42
C GLY A 65 3.33 -4.82 11.61
N VAL A 66 4.44 -4.09 11.57
CA VAL A 66 4.56 -2.83 10.81
C VAL A 66 4.35 -3.06 9.31
N ARG A 67 4.92 -4.13 8.75
CA ARG A 67 4.74 -4.51 7.34
C ARG A 67 3.28 -4.81 7.00
N THR A 68 2.58 -5.51 7.88
CA THR A 68 1.13 -5.76 7.75
C THR A 68 0.34 -4.46 7.81
N MET A 69 0.68 -3.53 8.72
CA MET A 69 0.03 -2.22 8.77
C MET A 69 0.20 -1.43 7.47
N TYR A 70 1.41 -1.40 6.90
CA TYR A 70 1.64 -0.75 5.61
C TYR A 70 0.90 -1.45 4.46
N SER A 71 0.78 -2.78 4.50
CA SER A 71 0.01 -3.55 3.50
C SER A 71 -1.48 -3.21 3.55
N ASN A 72 -2.05 -3.10 4.75
CA ASN A 72 -3.43 -2.66 4.95
C ASN A 72 -3.62 -1.22 4.48
N TYR A 73 -2.69 -0.33 4.84
CA TYR A 73 -2.71 1.07 4.38
C TYR A 73 -2.65 1.18 2.86
N ALA A 74 -1.72 0.46 2.21
CA ALA A 74 -1.58 0.43 0.77
C ALA A 74 -2.85 -0.11 0.09
N SER A 75 -3.48 -1.14 0.65
CA SER A 75 -4.73 -1.70 0.14
C SER A 75 -5.87 -0.67 0.20
N ASN A 76 -6.01 0.03 1.33
CA ASN A 76 -7.00 1.09 1.49
C ASN A 76 -6.75 2.24 0.50
N LYS A 77 -5.50 2.69 0.35
CA LYS A 77 -5.15 3.76 -0.61
C LYS A 77 -5.31 3.34 -2.06
N ALA A 78 -5.07 2.08 -2.40
CA ALA A 78 -5.34 1.55 -3.73
C ALA A 78 -6.85 1.52 -4.04
N ALA A 79 -7.69 1.22 -3.03
CA ALA A 79 -9.14 1.26 -3.18
C ALA A 79 -9.65 2.69 -3.39
N GLU A 80 -9.20 3.64 -2.57
CA GLU A 80 -9.51 5.07 -2.73
C GLU A 80 -9.11 5.58 -4.12
N LEU A 81 -7.85 5.36 -4.53
CA LEU A 81 -7.34 5.80 -5.83
C LEU A 81 -8.13 5.18 -6.99
N ARG A 82 -8.53 3.91 -6.87
CA ARG A 82 -9.33 3.23 -7.89
C ARG A 82 -10.72 3.84 -8.00
N SER A 83 -11.37 4.14 -6.88
CA SER A 83 -12.67 4.80 -6.85
C SER A 83 -12.61 6.16 -7.56
N ASP A 84 -11.59 6.97 -7.25
CA ASP A 84 -11.43 8.29 -7.87
C ASP A 84 -11.16 8.21 -9.37
N LEU A 85 -10.29 7.27 -9.80
CA LEU A 85 -10.02 7.06 -11.22
C LEU A 85 -11.25 6.57 -11.99
N MET A 86 -12.08 5.71 -11.39
CA MET A 86 -13.34 5.26 -12.00
C MET A 86 -14.33 6.42 -12.13
N ALA A 87 -14.43 7.29 -11.11
CA ALA A 87 -15.29 8.48 -11.17
C ALA A 87 -14.87 9.43 -12.32
N VAL A 88 -13.56 9.66 -12.48
CA VAL A 88 -13.01 10.44 -13.60
C VAL A 88 -13.31 9.78 -14.95
N LEU A 89 -13.15 8.46 -15.05
CA LEU A 89 -13.45 7.71 -16.27
C LEU A 89 -14.92 7.83 -16.69
N LEU A 90 -15.86 7.72 -15.73
CA LEU A 90 -17.29 7.86 -15.99
C LEU A 90 -17.66 9.27 -16.45
N GLN A 91 -17.03 10.32 -15.91
CA GLN A 91 -17.25 11.70 -16.37
C GLN A 91 -16.73 11.94 -17.79
N MET A 92 -15.72 11.20 -18.24
CA MET A 92 -15.13 11.34 -19.58
C MET A 92 -15.88 10.56 -20.69
N ILE A 93 -16.80 9.67 -20.34
CA ILE A 93 -17.66 8.95 -21.30
C ILE A 93 -19.10 9.46 -21.15
N PRO A 94 -19.50 10.54 -21.86
CA PRO A 94 -20.89 10.98 -21.83
C PRO A 94 -21.76 9.99 -22.63
N GLY A 95 -22.70 9.29 -21.98
CA GLY A 95 -23.75 8.52 -22.67
C GLY A 95 -24.07 7.08 -22.21
N LEU A 96 -23.62 6.62 -21.03
CA LEU A 96 -23.98 5.27 -20.53
C LEU A 96 -25.29 5.19 -19.73
N ASP A 97 -25.94 6.32 -19.45
CA ASP A 97 -27.16 6.37 -18.63
C ASP A 97 -28.46 6.09 -19.41
N SER A 98 -28.41 5.80 -20.72
CA SER A 98 -29.64 5.72 -21.54
C SER A 98 -30.18 4.31 -21.81
N ASN A 99 -29.60 3.22 -21.29
CA ASN A 99 -30.02 1.85 -21.68
C ASN A 99 -30.45 0.91 -20.53
N THR A 100 -30.71 1.39 -19.31
CA THR A 100 -31.30 0.53 -18.24
C THR A 100 -32.77 0.81 -17.95
N SER A 101 -33.47 1.52 -18.82
CA SER A 101 -34.94 1.65 -18.76
C SER A 101 -35.54 1.19 -20.08
N SER A 102 -35.59 -0.12 -20.30
CA SER A 102 -36.52 -0.78 -21.22
C SER A 102 -36.50 -2.27 -20.91
N GLU A 103 -37.27 -2.67 -19.90
CA GLU A 103 -38.26 -3.77 -19.91
C GLU A 103 -38.99 -3.82 -18.57
#